data_AF-A0A2L2BRS9-F1
#
_entry.id   AF-A0A2L2BRS9-F1
#
_cell.length_a   1.000
_cell.length_b   1.000
_cell.length_c   1.000
_cell.angle_alpha   90.00
_cell.angle_beta   90.00
_cell.angle_gamma   90.00
#
_symmetry.space_group_name_H-M   'P 1'
#
loop_
_entity.id
_entity.type
_entity.pdbx_description
1 polymer ?
#
loop_
_entity_poly.entity_id
_entity_poly.type
_entity_poly.pdbx_seq_one_letter_code
_entity_poly.pdbx_strand_id
1 'polypeptide(L)'
;MRIVLPPSETKTPGGLDSSHLEWEQLALPDLTSVRQAIAEDLVALSLDPDATKKALGLGAKGDEWIVANRELLSSPVMPAIHRYTGVLFDALDISGLDAAASAHAAESLWLFSALFGPLRAMNPIPRYRLSFDSKLPGESLKSRWQPHAEQIWADDFTIDLRSEGYRALAPLPEGTGVFIRVVKDLDRGAAVGHANKATKGKMVRDLLTSNAHIDSAGKLLDWGGAHGWHFAEVPDNAGELYLVVG
;
A
#
# COMPACT_ATOMS: atom_id res chain seq x y z
N MET A 1 -3.18 -16.03 -1.54
CA MET A 1 -3.44 -15.00 -0.49
C MET A 1 -2.66 -13.74 -0.83
N ARG A 2 -3.27 -12.58 -0.63
CA ARG A 2 -2.65 -11.26 -0.81
C ARG A 2 -2.78 -10.40 0.45
N ILE A 3 -1.69 -9.82 0.92
CA ILE A 3 -1.68 -8.85 2.03
C ILE A 3 -1.29 -7.48 1.46
N VAL A 4 -2.21 -6.51 1.51
CA VAL A 4 -2.01 -5.20 0.88
C VAL A 4 -1.73 -4.14 1.92
N LEU A 5 -0.49 -3.65 1.93
CA LEU A 5 -0.04 -2.58 2.80
C LEU A 5 -0.41 -1.20 2.23
N PRO A 6 -0.75 -0.21 3.09
CA PRO A 6 -0.76 1.17 2.68
C PRO A 6 0.66 1.61 2.32
N PRO A 7 0.82 2.58 1.41
CA PRO A 7 2.11 3.19 1.17
C PRO A 7 2.46 4.13 2.35
N SER A 8 3.69 4.62 2.36
CA SER A 8 4.11 5.71 3.25
C SER A 8 4.44 6.99 2.49
N GLU A 9 4.29 8.11 3.19
CA GLU A 9 4.74 9.41 2.71
C GLU A 9 6.26 9.44 2.62
N THR A 10 6.92 8.96 3.67
CA THR A 10 8.38 8.87 3.74
C THR A 10 8.88 7.69 2.93
N LYS A 11 10.00 7.92 2.23
CA LYS A 11 10.63 6.92 1.39
C LYS A 11 12.14 6.97 1.53
N THR A 12 12.77 5.81 1.54
CA THR A 12 14.22 5.65 1.50
C THR A 12 14.77 6.33 0.24
N PRO A 13 15.81 7.18 0.31
CA PRO A 13 16.49 7.72 -0.87
C PRO A 13 17.38 6.67 -1.55
N GLY A 14 17.90 7.00 -2.74
CA GLY A 14 18.79 6.11 -3.50
C GLY A 14 18.06 4.98 -4.21
N GLY A 15 18.78 3.89 -4.47
CA GLY A 15 18.35 2.73 -5.23
C GLY A 15 19.56 2.01 -5.81
N LEU A 16 19.31 1.03 -6.67
CA LEU A 16 20.39 0.38 -7.41
C LEU A 16 20.95 1.36 -8.46
N ASP A 17 22.26 1.61 -8.43
CA ASP A 17 22.89 2.54 -9.38
C ASP A 17 22.65 2.11 -10.83
N SER A 18 22.42 3.09 -11.71
CA SER A 18 22.10 2.88 -13.13
C SER A 18 20.82 2.09 -13.43
N SER A 19 20.05 1.70 -12.41
CA SER A 19 18.70 1.17 -12.61
C SER A 19 17.69 2.28 -12.86
N HIS A 20 16.58 1.92 -13.49
CA HIS A 20 15.46 2.83 -13.75
C HIS A 20 14.15 2.05 -13.74
N LEU A 21 13.04 2.77 -13.82
CA LEU A 21 11.72 2.16 -13.83
C LEU A 21 11.49 1.40 -15.13
N GLU A 22 11.21 0.11 -15.00
CA GLU A 22 10.77 -0.76 -16.09
C GLU A 22 9.33 -1.19 -15.83
N TRP A 23 8.39 -0.69 -16.64
CA TRP A 23 6.96 -0.89 -16.43
C TRP A 23 6.56 -2.36 -16.51
N GLU A 24 7.22 -3.10 -17.38
CA GLU A 24 7.02 -4.51 -17.66
C GLU A 24 7.38 -5.41 -16.47
N GLN A 25 8.21 -4.90 -15.55
CA GLN A 25 8.53 -5.61 -14.30
C GLN A 25 7.44 -5.43 -13.23
N LEU A 26 6.50 -4.49 -13.40
CA LEU A 26 5.41 -4.28 -12.46
C LEU A 26 4.32 -5.34 -12.66
N ALA A 27 3.76 -5.83 -11.56
CA ALA A 27 2.67 -6.80 -11.63
C ALA A 27 1.44 -6.21 -12.33
N LEU A 28 0.59 -7.07 -12.92
CA LEU A 28 -0.62 -6.68 -13.64
C LEU A 28 -0.29 -5.75 -14.82
N PRO A 29 0.30 -6.27 -15.91
CA PRO A 29 0.84 -5.47 -17.01
C PRO A 29 -0.23 -4.65 -17.73
N ASP A 30 -1.49 -5.07 -17.75
CA ASP A 30 -2.58 -4.30 -18.37
C ASP A 30 -2.87 -2.97 -17.64
N LEU A 31 -2.36 -2.79 -16.42
CA LEU A 31 -2.43 -1.51 -15.68
C LEU A 31 -1.34 -0.52 -16.12
N THR A 32 -0.46 -0.88 -17.06
CA THR A 32 0.68 -0.03 -17.46
C THR A 32 0.23 1.30 -18.05
N SER A 33 -0.83 1.33 -18.85
CA SER A 33 -1.32 2.55 -19.48
C SER A 33 -1.78 3.60 -18.45
N VAL A 34 -2.56 3.19 -17.44
CA VAL A 34 -3.01 4.08 -16.37
C VAL A 34 -1.84 4.56 -15.51
N ARG A 35 -0.85 3.70 -15.24
CA ARG A 35 0.37 4.07 -14.51
C ARG A 35 1.18 5.13 -15.26
N GLN A 36 1.39 4.93 -16.56
CA GLN A 36 2.13 5.86 -17.42
C GLN A 36 1.42 7.21 -17.50
N ALA A 37 0.10 7.23 -17.71
CA ALA A 37 -0.66 8.48 -17.74
C ALA A 37 -0.57 9.27 -16.42
N ILE A 38 -0.65 8.60 -15.26
CA ILE A 38 -0.48 9.25 -13.96
C ILE A 38 0.96 9.76 -13.77
N ALA A 39 1.96 9.00 -14.22
CA ALA A 39 3.36 9.38 -14.15
C ALA A 39 3.69 10.59 -15.03
N GLU A 40 3.17 10.63 -16.25
CA GLU A 40 3.32 11.75 -17.19
C GLU A 40 2.75 13.04 -16.59
N ASP A 41 1.52 12.99 -16.06
CA ASP A 41 0.89 14.15 -15.40
C ASP A 41 1.67 14.60 -14.16
N LEU A 42 2.21 13.65 -13.38
CA LEU A 42 3.02 13.95 -12.21
C LEU A 42 4.34 14.64 -12.58
N VAL A 43 5.03 14.13 -13.60
CA VAL A 43 6.29 14.73 -14.12
C VAL A 43 6.01 16.12 -14.66
N ALA A 44 4.96 16.28 -15.48
CA ALA A 44 4.59 17.55 -16.08
C ALA A 44 4.22 18.60 -15.02
N LEU A 45 3.39 18.23 -14.03
CA LEU A 45 3.08 19.08 -12.88
C LEU A 45 4.35 19.54 -12.16
N SER A 46 5.30 18.62 -11.98
CA SER A 46 6.55 18.85 -11.25
C SER A 46 7.51 19.84 -11.92
N LEU A 47 7.23 20.28 -13.16
CA LEU A 47 7.94 21.37 -13.83
C LEU A 47 7.57 22.76 -13.26
N ASP A 48 6.41 22.89 -12.61
CA ASP A 48 5.98 24.08 -11.88
C ASP A 48 6.03 23.80 -10.36
N PRO A 49 7.07 24.30 -9.65
CA PRO A 49 7.23 24.03 -8.22
C PRO A 49 6.06 24.51 -7.35
N ASP A 50 5.46 25.66 -7.66
CA ASP A 50 4.40 26.24 -6.85
C ASP A 50 3.08 25.50 -7.06
N ALA A 51 2.76 25.16 -8.31
CA ALA A 51 1.62 24.29 -8.63
C ALA A 51 1.78 22.92 -7.97
N THR A 52 2.99 22.35 -8.00
CA THR A 52 3.27 21.04 -7.39
C THR A 52 3.10 21.05 -5.88
N LYS A 53 3.65 22.06 -5.19
CA LYS A 53 3.49 22.21 -3.74
C LYS A 53 2.02 22.26 -3.35
N LYS A 54 1.22 23.04 -4.08
CA LYS A 54 -0.22 23.16 -3.85
C LYS A 54 -0.97 21.85 -4.13
N ALA A 55 -0.68 21.20 -5.26
CA ALA A 55 -1.38 20.00 -5.72
C ALA A 55 -1.09 18.77 -4.87
N LEU A 56 0.14 18.64 -4.35
CA LEU A 56 0.60 17.50 -3.56
C LEU A 56 0.62 17.76 -2.04
N GLY A 57 0.19 18.96 -1.62
CA GLY A 57 0.18 19.36 -0.21
C GLY A 57 1.58 19.38 0.43
N LEU A 58 2.60 19.81 -0.33
CA LEU A 58 3.98 19.79 0.16
C LEU A 58 4.26 20.99 1.06
N GLY A 59 4.80 20.73 2.24
CA GLY A 59 5.28 21.75 3.16
C GLY A 59 6.66 22.32 2.77
N ALA A 60 7.32 22.96 3.73
CA ALA A 60 8.61 23.64 3.55
C ALA A 60 9.74 22.72 3.01
N LYS A 61 9.65 21.40 3.22
CA LYS A 61 10.61 20.41 2.72
C LYS A 61 10.16 19.77 1.39
N GLY A 62 9.27 20.43 0.65
CA GLY A 62 8.68 19.91 -0.58
C GLY A 62 9.65 19.80 -1.76
N ASP A 63 10.71 20.61 -1.78
CA ASP A 63 11.57 20.76 -2.96
C ASP A 63 12.25 19.45 -3.37
N GLU A 64 12.68 18.62 -2.41
CA GLU A 64 13.25 17.29 -2.72
C GLU A 64 12.25 16.36 -3.42
N TRP A 65 10.96 16.48 -3.12
CA TRP A 65 9.91 15.68 -3.72
C TRP A 65 9.57 16.16 -5.14
N ILE A 66 9.69 17.46 -5.39
CA ILE A 66 9.53 18.04 -6.73
C ILE A 66 10.68 17.58 -7.63
N VAL A 67 11.91 17.54 -7.11
CA VAL A 67 13.05 16.95 -7.84
C VAL A 67 12.80 15.47 -8.11
N ALA A 68 12.47 14.68 -7.08
CA ALA A 68 12.23 13.24 -7.24
C ALA A 68 11.11 12.94 -8.27
N ASN A 69 10.04 13.72 -8.28
CA ASN A 69 8.97 13.54 -9.26
C ASN A 69 9.36 13.98 -10.68
N ARG A 70 10.20 15.01 -10.85
CA ARG A 70 10.74 15.38 -12.18
C ARG A 70 11.64 14.29 -12.75
N GLU A 71 12.42 13.65 -11.91
CA GLU A 71 13.39 12.60 -12.27
C GLU A 71 12.78 11.19 -12.20
N LEU A 72 11.44 11.07 -12.12
CA LEU A 72 10.74 9.83 -11.83
C LEU A 72 11.18 8.66 -12.71
N LEU A 73 11.32 8.90 -14.03
CA LEU A 73 11.61 7.85 -15.02
C LEU A 73 13.10 7.50 -15.13
N SER A 74 13.99 8.38 -14.67
CA SER A 74 15.44 8.20 -14.75
C SER A 74 16.10 7.88 -13.41
N SER A 75 15.34 7.95 -12.32
CA SER A 75 15.85 7.73 -10.97
C SER A 75 16.12 6.25 -10.66
N PRO A 76 17.16 5.95 -9.86
CA PRO A 76 17.40 4.61 -9.31
C PRO A 76 16.16 4.01 -8.63
N VAL A 77 15.95 2.73 -8.87
CA VAL A 77 14.83 1.96 -8.31
C VAL A 77 15.31 1.02 -7.18
N MET A 78 14.38 0.64 -6.31
CA MET A 78 14.57 -0.41 -5.30
C MET A 78 13.23 -1.12 -5.05
N PRO A 79 13.24 -2.34 -4.51
CA PRO A 79 12.01 -3.04 -4.15
C PRO A 79 11.05 -2.16 -3.34
N ALA A 80 9.77 -2.18 -3.69
CA ALA A 80 8.74 -1.36 -3.07
C ALA A 80 8.71 -1.52 -1.54
N ILE A 81 8.89 -2.74 -1.02
CA ILE A 81 8.93 -3.00 0.42
C ILE A 81 10.10 -2.32 1.15
N HIS A 82 11.18 -1.99 0.46
CA HIS A 82 12.31 -1.23 1.00
C HIS A 82 12.23 0.27 0.69
N ARG A 83 11.39 0.67 -0.28
CA ARG A 83 11.21 2.07 -0.65
C ARG A 83 10.43 2.84 0.41
N TYR A 84 9.36 2.28 0.96
CA TYR A 84 8.52 2.99 1.95
C TYR A 84 9.02 2.76 3.37
N THR A 85 8.91 3.79 4.22
CA THR A 85 9.40 3.75 5.60
C THR A 85 8.37 4.26 6.62
N GLY A 86 8.67 4.11 7.91
CA GLY A 86 7.88 4.64 9.02
C GLY A 86 7.10 3.57 9.75
N VAL A 87 6.31 3.99 10.74
CA VAL A 87 5.78 3.15 11.84
C VAL A 87 5.29 1.75 11.45
N LEU A 88 4.59 1.58 10.33
CA LEU A 88 4.15 0.25 9.88
C LEU A 88 5.32 -0.61 9.42
N PHE A 89 6.19 -0.06 8.57
CA PHE A 89 7.36 -0.74 8.03
C PHE A 89 8.40 -1.03 9.13
N ASP A 90 8.55 -0.10 10.08
CA ASP A 90 9.43 -0.29 11.25
C ASP A 90 8.93 -1.45 12.13
N ALA A 91 7.61 -1.56 12.33
CA ALA A 91 7.00 -2.65 13.10
C ALA A 91 6.96 -3.99 12.35
N LEU A 92 6.88 -3.96 11.02
CA LEU A 92 7.01 -5.15 10.18
C LEU A 92 8.43 -5.72 10.24
N ASP A 93 9.44 -4.83 10.25
CA ASP A 93 10.87 -5.16 10.28
C ASP A 93 11.23 -6.25 9.26
N ILE A 94 11.04 -5.92 7.97
CA ILE A 94 11.27 -6.86 6.86
C ILE A 94 12.71 -7.42 6.87
N SER A 95 13.68 -6.65 7.34
CA SER A 95 15.09 -7.05 7.46
C SER A 95 15.34 -8.10 8.54
N GLY A 96 14.49 -8.15 9.56
CA GLY A 96 14.60 -9.09 10.67
C GLY A 96 13.83 -10.39 10.46
N LEU A 97 13.29 -10.65 9.26
CA LEU A 97 12.62 -11.91 8.94
C LEU A 97 13.64 -13.02 8.64
N ASP A 98 13.32 -14.25 9.02
CA ASP A 98 14.09 -15.42 8.58
C ASP A 98 13.84 -15.73 7.09
N ALA A 99 14.54 -16.73 6.56
CA ALA A 99 14.44 -17.07 5.14
C ALA A 99 13.03 -17.53 4.72
N ALA A 100 12.32 -18.25 5.58
CA ALA A 100 10.98 -18.75 5.28
C ALA A 100 9.96 -17.61 5.26
N ALA A 101 9.98 -16.75 6.28
CA ALA A 101 9.12 -15.57 6.36
C ALA A 101 9.44 -14.55 5.25
N SER A 102 10.72 -14.42 4.87
CA SER A 102 11.14 -13.56 3.74
C SER A 102 10.61 -14.07 2.40
N ALA A 103 10.67 -15.39 2.15
CA ALA A 103 10.09 -15.99 0.95
C ALA A 103 8.55 -15.79 0.94
N HIS A 104 7.90 -16.04 2.07
CA HIS A 104 6.46 -15.82 2.23
C HIS A 104 6.09 -14.35 2.00
N ALA A 105 6.92 -13.41 2.45
CA ALA A 105 6.72 -11.98 2.22
C ALA A 105 6.82 -11.61 0.73
N ALA A 106 7.80 -12.15 0.02
CA ALA A 106 7.98 -11.88 -1.42
C ALA A 106 6.78 -12.38 -2.25
N GLU A 107 6.13 -13.46 -1.82
CA GLU A 107 4.97 -14.05 -2.48
C GLU A 107 3.65 -13.33 -2.15
N SER A 108 3.44 -13.00 -0.86
CA SER A 108 2.13 -12.56 -0.35
C SER A 108 1.99 -11.05 -0.16
N LEU A 109 3.09 -10.31 0.02
CA LEU A 109 3.02 -8.87 0.30
C LEU A 109 2.87 -8.04 -0.96
N TRP A 110 1.90 -7.15 -0.89
CA TRP A 110 1.63 -6.14 -1.89
C TRP A 110 1.55 -4.77 -1.22
N LEU A 111 1.78 -3.74 -2.01
CA LEU A 111 1.55 -2.36 -1.63
C LEU A 111 0.56 -1.77 -2.63
N PHE A 112 -0.20 -0.78 -2.20
CA PHE A 112 -1.06 -0.03 -3.12
C PHE A 112 -0.70 1.44 -3.04
N SER A 113 -0.24 2.02 -4.14
CA SER A 113 0.13 3.43 -4.18
C SER A 113 -0.75 4.23 -5.13
N ALA A 114 -0.81 5.55 -4.90
CA ALA A 114 -1.57 6.45 -5.76
C ALA A 114 -1.04 6.49 -7.20
N LEU A 115 0.28 6.36 -7.39
CA LEU A 115 0.95 6.42 -8.69
C LEU A 115 0.90 5.08 -9.43
N PHE A 116 1.31 4.01 -8.76
CA PHE A 116 1.51 2.71 -9.39
C PHE A 116 0.33 1.76 -9.21
N GLY A 117 -0.67 2.11 -8.38
CA GLY A 117 -1.72 1.19 -7.99
C GLY A 117 -1.13 0.00 -7.22
N PRO A 118 -1.56 -1.24 -7.49
CA PRO A 118 -0.99 -2.42 -6.84
C PRO A 118 0.46 -2.68 -7.30
N LEU A 119 1.31 -3.00 -6.34
CA LEU A 119 2.73 -3.37 -6.49
C LEU A 119 2.99 -4.63 -5.67
N ARG A 120 3.71 -5.61 -6.22
CA ARG A 120 4.33 -6.67 -5.40
C ARG A 120 5.42 -6.05 -4.53
N ALA A 121 5.68 -6.62 -3.36
CA ALA A 121 6.74 -6.17 -2.45
C ALA A 121 8.10 -6.00 -3.14
N MET A 122 8.42 -6.89 -4.08
CA MET A 122 9.69 -6.90 -4.80
C MET A 122 9.68 -6.10 -6.11
N ASN A 123 8.57 -5.47 -6.51
CA ASN A 123 8.57 -4.61 -7.70
C ASN A 123 9.51 -3.41 -7.48
N PRO A 124 10.46 -3.15 -8.39
CA PRO A 124 11.39 -2.04 -8.24
C PRO A 124 10.71 -0.72 -8.62
N ILE A 125 10.77 0.26 -7.71
CA ILE A 125 10.15 1.57 -7.91
C ILE A 125 11.10 2.74 -7.58
N PRO A 126 10.98 3.87 -8.29
CA PRO A 126 11.73 5.09 -8.00
C PRO A 126 11.21 5.74 -6.70
N ARG A 127 11.94 6.74 -6.21
CA ARG A 127 11.44 7.62 -5.15
C ARG A 127 10.52 8.67 -5.78
N TYR A 128 9.36 8.90 -5.16
CA TYR A 128 8.37 9.85 -5.65
C TYR A 128 7.43 10.31 -4.53
N ARG A 129 6.62 11.33 -4.79
CA ARG A 129 5.56 11.82 -3.91
C ARG A 129 4.27 11.98 -4.70
N LEU A 130 3.29 11.15 -4.36
CA LEU A 130 1.90 11.27 -4.77
C LEU A 130 1.04 10.54 -3.73
N SER A 131 0.06 11.22 -3.15
CA SER A 131 -0.88 10.66 -2.18
C SER A 131 -2.26 10.49 -2.81
N PHE A 132 -3.13 9.67 -2.20
CA PHE A 132 -4.48 9.40 -2.72
C PHE A 132 -5.35 10.66 -2.90
N ASP A 133 -5.08 11.71 -2.13
CA ASP A 133 -5.76 13.00 -2.11
C ASP A 133 -5.03 14.11 -2.90
N SER A 134 -3.91 13.76 -3.54
CA SER A 134 -3.20 14.66 -4.43
C SER A 134 -4.03 15.00 -5.67
N LYS A 135 -3.86 16.23 -6.16
CA LYS A 135 -4.66 16.78 -7.26
C LYS A 135 -3.82 16.92 -8.52
N LEU A 136 -3.81 15.87 -9.34
CA LEU A 136 -3.25 15.95 -10.69
C LEU A 136 -4.20 16.70 -11.64
N PRO A 137 -3.69 17.29 -12.73
CA PRO A 137 -4.53 17.78 -13.82
C PRO A 137 -5.46 16.69 -14.37
N GLY A 138 -6.64 17.10 -14.85
CA GLY A 138 -7.60 16.18 -15.47
C GLY A 138 -8.36 15.32 -14.46
N GLU A 139 -8.46 14.02 -14.76
CA GLU A 139 -9.24 13.08 -13.95
C GLU A 139 -8.62 12.81 -12.58
N SER A 140 -9.48 12.66 -11.57
CA SER A 140 -9.06 12.28 -10.22
C SER A 140 -8.40 10.89 -10.21
N LEU A 141 -7.48 10.67 -9.27
CA LEU A 141 -6.86 9.35 -9.08
C LEU A 141 -7.90 8.24 -8.84
N LYS A 142 -9.00 8.57 -8.15
CA LYS A 142 -10.12 7.66 -7.96
C LYS A 142 -10.76 7.26 -9.29
N SER A 143 -11.07 8.23 -10.15
CA SER A 143 -11.65 7.99 -11.48
C SER A 143 -10.75 7.13 -12.36
N ARG A 144 -9.42 7.30 -12.25
CA ARG A 144 -8.44 6.52 -13.00
C ARG A 144 -8.32 5.08 -12.50
N TRP A 145 -8.40 4.83 -11.19
CA TRP A 145 -8.17 3.50 -10.61
C TRP A 145 -9.44 2.64 -10.47
N GLN A 146 -10.60 3.24 -10.21
CA GLN A 146 -11.83 2.48 -9.97
C GLN A 146 -12.26 1.55 -11.11
N PRO A 147 -12.13 1.92 -12.40
CA PRO A 147 -12.46 1.03 -13.51
C PRO A 147 -11.68 -0.28 -13.52
N HIS A 148 -10.53 -0.32 -12.84
CA HIS A 148 -9.64 -1.49 -12.79
C HIS A 148 -9.82 -2.34 -11.53
N ALA A 149 -10.76 -2.00 -10.63
CA ALA A 149 -10.90 -2.66 -9.32
C ALA A 149 -11.07 -4.19 -9.45
N GLU A 150 -12.00 -4.66 -10.28
CA GLU A 150 -12.23 -6.10 -10.50
C GLU A 150 -10.95 -6.84 -10.92
N GLN A 151 -10.23 -6.26 -11.88
CA GLN A 151 -8.98 -6.83 -12.39
C GLN A 151 -7.87 -6.80 -11.34
N ILE A 152 -7.78 -5.73 -10.55
CA ILE A 152 -6.78 -5.59 -9.49
C ILE A 152 -6.97 -6.70 -8.46
N TRP A 153 -8.21 -7.01 -8.08
CA TRP A 153 -8.55 -7.90 -6.97
C TRP A 153 -8.91 -9.33 -7.38
N ALA A 154 -8.63 -9.70 -8.63
CA ALA A 154 -8.84 -11.06 -9.11
C ALA A 154 -7.97 -12.10 -8.36
N ASP A 155 -8.46 -13.34 -8.39
CA ASP A 155 -7.85 -14.60 -7.97
C ASP A 155 -7.64 -14.80 -6.46
N ASP A 156 -6.88 -13.93 -5.80
CA ASP A 156 -6.42 -14.12 -4.43
C ASP A 156 -7.33 -13.43 -3.40
N PHE A 157 -7.66 -14.16 -2.32
CA PHE A 157 -8.24 -13.53 -1.13
C PHE A 157 -7.31 -12.45 -0.59
N THR A 158 -7.85 -11.24 -0.44
CA THR A 158 -7.09 -10.04 -0.06
C THR A 158 -7.35 -9.62 1.38
N ILE A 159 -6.28 -9.48 2.16
CA ILE A 159 -6.27 -8.78 3.45
C ILE A 159 -5.84 -7.33 3.17
N ASP A 160 -6.80 -6.40 3.15
CA ASP A 160 -6.58 -4.99 2.84
C ASP A 160 -6.30 -4.18 4.10
N LEU A 161 -5.04 -3.76 4.26
CA LEU A 161 -4.56 -2.95 5.38
C LEU A 161 -4.42 -1.47 5.02
N ARG A 162 -4.92 -1.03 3.87
CA ARG A 162 -4.81 0.36 3.43
C ARG A 162 -5.53 1.31 4.40
N SER A 163 -5.34 2.62 4.24
CA SER A 163 -6.25 3.59 4.85
C SER A 163 -7.52 3.71 4.00
N GLU A 164 -8.60 4.26 4.55
CA GLU A 164 -9.85 4.46 3.80
C GLU A 164 -9.63 5.28 2.51
N GLY A 165 -8.80 6.31 2.58
CA GLY A 165 -8.45 7.13 1.42
C GLY A 165 -7.81 6.34 0.28
N TYR A 166 -6.88 5.42 0.59
CA TYR A 166 -6.27 4.55 -0.40
C TYR A 166 -7.23 3.43 -0.86
N ARG A 167 -8.06 2.89 0.04
CA ARG A 167 -9.09 1.90 -0.31
C ARG A 167 -10.06 2.45 -1.35
N ALA A 168 -10.42 3.73 -1.26
CA ALA A 168 -11.34 4.38 -2.18
C ALA A 168 -10.84 4.44 -3.64
N LEU A 169 -9.52 4.31 -3.89
CA LEU A 169 -8.95 4.31 -5.24
C LEU A 169 -9.33 3.05 -6.02
N ALA A 170 -9.31 1.89 -5.35
CA ALA A 170 -9.74 0.62 -5.90
C ALA A 170 -10.39 -0.20 -4.78
N PRO A 171 -11.71 -0.05 -4.55
CA PRO A 171 -12.44 -0.82 -3.55
C PRO A 171 -12.36 -2.32 -3.84
N LEU A 172 -12.37 -3.14 -2.80
CA LEU A 172 -12.51 -4.59 -2.94
C LEU A 172 -13.92 -4.95 -3.43
N PRO A 173 -14.08 -5.73 -4.51
CA PRO A 173 -15.33 -6.38 -4.85
C PRO A 173 -15.75 -7.35 -3.74
N GLU A 174 -17.06 -7.56 -3.62
CA GLU A 174 -17.61 -8.47 -2.62
C GLU A 174 -17.03 -9.89 -2.78
N GLY A 175 -16.65 -10.51 -1.66
CA GLY A 175 -16.09 -11.87 -1.64
C GLY A 175 -14.62 -12.00 -2.04
N THR A 176 -13.95 -10.93 -2.50
CA THR A 176 -12.53 -10.97 -2.89
C THR A 176 -11.56 -10.79 -1.72
N GLY A 177 -12.04 -10.37 -0.55
CA GLY A 177 -11.18 -10.05 0.58
C GLY A 177 -11.90 -9.35 1.72
N VAL A 178 -11.12 -8.93 2.70
CA VAL A 178 -11.56 -8.14 3.86
C VAL A 178 -10.68 -6.92 4.05
N PHE A 179 -11.31 -5.79 4.37
CA PHE A 179 -10.65 -4.59 4.87
C PHE A 179 -10.48 -4.67 6.39
N ILE A 180 -9.28 -4.42 6.89
CA ILE A 180 -9.01 -4.41 8.32
C ILE A 180 -9.01 -2.98 8.85
N ARG A 181 -10.04 -2.66 9.64
CA ARG A 181 -10.11 -1.43 10.41
C ARG A 181 -9.55 -1.67 11.81
N VAL A 182 -8.47 -0.98 12.13
CA VAL A 182 -7.90 -1.02 13.47
C VAL A 182 -8.64 -0.06 14.40
N VAL A 183 -9.18 -0.59 15.49
CA VAL A 183 -10.06 0.11 16.44
C VAL A 183 -9.51 0.02 17.86
N LYS A 184 -9.87 0.99 18.71
CA LYS A 184 -9.44 1.01 20.12
C LYS A 184 -10.15 -0.06 20.93
N ASP A 185 -11.44 -0.21 20.67
CA ASP A 185 -12.34 -1.18 21.27
C ASP A 185 -13.37 -1.61 20.22
N LEU A 186 -13.89 -2.83 20.37
CA LEU A 186 -14.87 -3.40 19.43
C LEU A 186 -16.24 -2.74 19.56
N ASP A 187 -16.58 -2.25 20.75
CA ASP A 187 -17.91 -1.70 21.06
C ASP A 187 -18.21 -0.40 20.32
N ARG A 188 -17.20 0.47 20.15
CA ARG A 188 -17.38 1.79 19.55
C ARG A 188 -16.82 1.88 18.13
N GLY A 189 -16.01 0.91 17.70
CA GLY A 189 -15.35 0.93 16.40
C GLY A 189 -14.45 2.16 16.19
N ALA A 190 -14.04 2.83 17.28
CA ALA A 190 -13.33 4.09 17.21
C ALA A 190 -11.93 3.87 16.62
N ALA A 191 -11.67 4.46 15.44
CA ALA A 191 -10.41 4.31 14.73
C ALA A 191 -9.24 4.82 15.57
N VAL A 192 -8.15 4.07 15.59
CA VAL A 192 -6.92 4.48 16.30
C VAL A 192 -6.01 5.24 15.36
N GLY A 193 -5.42 6.34 15.86
CA GLY A 193 -4.45 7.17 15.14
C GLY A 193 -3.13 6.44 14.89
N HIS A 194 -2.03 6.94 15.45
CA HIS A 194 -0.68 6.41 15.16
C HIS A 194 -0.48 4.92 15.50
N ALA A 195 -1.13 4.41 16.56
CA ALA A 195 -0.98 3.00 16.96
C ALA A 195 -1.47 2.02 15.88
N ASN A 196 -2.44 2.41 15.05
CA ASN A 196 -2.95 1.60 13.94
C ASN A 196 -1.84 1.12 12.98
N LYS A 197 -0.87 1.99 12.66
CA LYS A 197 0.25 1.63 11.78
C LYS A 197 1.14 0.56 12.39
N ALA A 198 1.48 0.70 13.68
CA ALA A 198 2.32 -0.26 14.39
C ALA A 198 1.62 -1.62 14.54
N THR A 199 0.34 -1.62 14.92
CA THR A 199 -0.49 -2.83 15.03
C THR A 199 -0.53 -3.58 13.70
N LYS A 200 -0.78 -2.88 12.57
CA LYS A 200 -0.73 -3.48 11.23
C LYS A 200 0.63 -4.11 10.91
N GLY A 201 1.73 -3.40 11.17
CA GLY A 201 3.07 -3.92 10.91
C GLY A 201 3.37 -5.20 11.69
N LYS A 202 3.07 -5.21 13.00
CA LYS A 202 3.22 -6.39 13.86
C LYS A 202 2.35 -7.57 13.40
N MET A 203 1.08 -7.32 13.08
CA MET A 203 0.15 -8.37 12.61
C MET A 203 0.65 -9.03 11.32
N VAL A 204 1.14 -8.22 10.39
CA VAL A 204 1.72 -8.73 9.14
C VAL A 204 2.97 -9.53 9.43
N ARG A 205 3.87 -9.05 10.30
CA ARG A 205 5.06 -9.81 10.71
C ARG A 205 4.67 -11.19 11.25
N ASP A 206 3.70 -11.24 12.16
CA ASP A 206 3.23 -12.49 12.76
C ASP A 206 2.64 -13.44 11.71
N LEU A 207 1.81 -12.94 10.79
CA LEU A 207 1.29 -13.72 9.65
C LEU A 207 2.43 -14.36 8.85
N LEU A 208 3.43 -13.57 8.49
CA LEU A 208 4.58 -14.04 7.71
C LEU A 208 5.41 -15.08 8.48
N THR A 209 5.69 -14.85 9.76
CA THR A 209 6.50 -15.77 10.59
C THR A 209 5.78 -17.06 10.93
N SER A 210 4.44 -17.03 11.03
CA SER A 210 3.62 -18.22 11.22
C SER A 210 3.43 -19.04 9.93
N ASN A 211 3.88 -18.51 8.78
CA ASN A 211 3.66 -19.08 7.44
C ASN A 211 2.18 -19.40 7.17
N ALA A 212 1.28 -18.55 7.66
CA ALA A 212 -0.16 -18.76 7.55
C ALA A 212 -0.65 -18.55 6.11
N HIS A 213 -1.60 -19.37 5.68
CA HIS A 213 -2.32 -19.18 4.43
C HIS A 213 -3.79 -18.85 4.71
N ILE A 214 -4.15 -17.58 4.52
CA ILE A 214 -5.50 -17.07 4.74
C ILE A 214 -6.20 -16.88 3.40
N ASP A 215 -7.29 -17.62 3.19
CA ASP A 215 -8.12 -17.58 1.98
C ASP A 215 -9.57 -17.16 2.26
N SER A 216 -9.87 -16.77 3.51
CA SER A 216 -11.20 -16.37 3.94
C SER A 216 -11.14 -15.55 5.24
N ALA A 217 -12.20 -14.78 5.50
CA ALA A 217 -12.37 -14.04 6.75
C ALA A 217 -12.36 -14.97 7.98
N GLY A 218 -13.05 -16.12 7.88
CA GLY A 218 -13.08 -17.13 8.94
C GLY A 218 -11.69 -17.63 9.33
N LYS A 219 -10.84 -17.97 8.34
CA LYS A 219 -9.45 -18.38 8.64
C LYS A 219 -8.63 -17.26 9.27
N LEU A 220 -8.90 -15.99 8.94
CA LEU A 220 -8.21 -14.86 9.57
C LEU A 220 -8.62 -14.72 11.05
N LEU A 221 -9.90 -14.90 11.36
CA LEU A 221 -10.42 -14.91 12.73
C LEU A 221 -9.79 -16.05 13.55
N ASP A 222 -9.77 -17.27 12.99
CA ASP A 222 -9.21 -18.46 13.62
C ASP A 222 -7.70 -18.30 13.87
N TRP A 223 -6.95 -17.86 12.85
CA TRP A 223 -5.53 -17.57 12.98
C TRP A 223 -5.27 -16.51 14.05
N GLY A 224 -6.08 -15.44 14.05
CA GLY A 224 -5.93 -14.36 15.00
C GLY A 224 -6.12 -14.83 16.43
N GLY A 225 -7.19 -15.58 16.72
CA GLY A 225 -7.44 -16.15 18.04
C GLY A 225 -6.31 -17.06 18.53
N ALA A 226 -5.72 -17.86 17.63
CA ALA A 226 -4.59 -18.73 17.95
C ALA A 226 -3.27 -17.98 18.22
N HIS A 227 -3.12 -16.75 17.69
CA HIS A 227 -1.89 -15.95 17.77
C HIS A 227 -2.05 -14.69 18.66
N GLY A 228 -3.13 -14.60 19.43
CA GLY A 228 -3.36 -13.49 20.37
C GLY A 228 -3.83 -12.18 19.71
N TRP A 229 -4.31 -12.24 18.47
CA TRP A 229 -4.93 -11.13 17.76
C TRP A 229 -6.45 -11.15 17.94
N HIS A 230 -7.03 -10.01 18.32
CA HIS A 230 -8.46 -9.88 18.56
C HIS A 230 -9.15 -9.22 17.38
N PHE A 231 -9.71 -10.05 16.50
CA PHE A 231 -10.55 -9.62 15.40
C PHE A 231 -12.04 -9.78 15.73
N ALA A 232 -12.88 -8.98 15.08
CA ALA A 232 -14.32 -9.17 15.07
C ALA A 232 -14.92 -8.78 13.73
N GLU A 233 -16.01 -9.47 13.36
CA GLU A 233 -16.81 -9.10 12.20
C GLU A 233 -17.52 -7.76 12.45
N VAL A 234 -17.67 -6.98 11.38
CA VAL A 234 -18.50 -5.78 11.42
C VAL A 234 -19.94 -6.18 11.05
N PRO A 235 -20.94 -5.90 11.92
CA PRO A 235 -22.33 -6.18 11.62
C PRO A 235 -22.74 -5.58 10.26
N ASP A 236 -23.44 -6.37 9.45
CA ASP A 236 -23.93 -5.99 8.11
C ASP A 236 -22.83 -5.57 7.11
N ASN A 237 -21.55 -5.91 7.35
CA ASN A 237 -20.45 -5.62 6.43
C ASN A 237 -19.41 -6.75 6.43
N ALA A 238 -19.72 -7.84 5.72
CA ALA A 238 -18.85 -9.02 5.59
C ALA A 238 -17.50 -8.74 4.90
N GLY A 239 -17.35 -7.59 4.22
CA GLY A 239 -16.09 -7.15 3.61
C GLY A 239 -15.16 -6.40 4.57
N GLU A 240 -15.50 -6.32 5.86
CA GLU A 240 -14.75 -5.55 6.85
C GLU A 240 -14.63 -6.29 8.18
N LEU A 241 -13.42 -6.26 8.75
CA LEU A 241 -13.14 -6.77 10.08
C LEU A 241 -12.56 -5.65 10.95
N TYR A 242 -12.97 -5.63 12.21
CA TYR A 242 -12.28 -4.87 13.25
C TYR A 242 -11.09 -5.65 13.77
N LEU A 243 -9.99 -4.94 14.01
CA LEU A 243 -8.83 -5.43 14.74
C LEU A 243 -8.59 -4.50 15.94
N VAL A 244 -8.62 -5.04 17.15
CA VAL A 244 -8.31 -4.26 18.36
C VAL A 244 -6.82 -3.94 18.41
N VAL A 245 -6.48 -2.69 18.76
CA VAL A 245 -5.08 -2.34 19.06
C VAL A 245 -4.59 -3.13 20.28
N GLY A 246 -3.52 -3.91 20.07
CA GLY A 246 -2.70 -4.53 21.11
C GLY A 246 -1.44 -3.75 21.43
#